data_AF-A0A8T1AYZ5-F1
#
_entry.id   AF-A0A8T1AYZ5-F1
#
_cell.length_a   1.000
_cell.length_b   1.000
_cell.length_c   1.000
_cell.angle_alpha   90.00
_cell.angle_beta   90.00
_cell.angle_gamma   90.00
#
_symmetry.space_group_name_H-M   'P 1'
#
loop_
_entity.id
_entity.type
_entity.pdbx_description
1 polymer ?
#
loop_
_entity_poly.entity_id
_entity_poly.type
_entity_poly.pdbx_seq_one_letter_code
_entity_poly.pdbx_strand_id
1 'polypeptide(L)'
;MVSHFVVRKVHLEARAGPARTLVVPAVPLPFIETVLRYCHSDIFSAHLGKTKTADKVRRHAYWHGWKKDVIEYVRECSICGGVGTIGPLVVTPRGNKYILLFVDYFTR
;
A
#
# COMPACT_ATOMS: atom_id res chain seq x y z
N MET A 1 14.28 3.25 -31.12
CA MET A 1 13.16 4.01 -30.54
C MET A 1 13.43 4.15 -29.04
N VAL A 2 14.24 5.12 -28.64
CA VAL A 2 14.56 5.34 -27.22
C VAL A 2 13.47 6.25 -26.68
N SER A 3 12.43 5.68 -26.09
CA SER A 3 11.45 6.49 -25.37
C SER A 3 12.21 7.20 -24.24
N HIS A 4 12.33 8.53 -24.32
CA HIS A 4 12.97 9.37 -23.31
C HIS A 4 12.10 9.38 -22.04
N PHE A 5 12.07 8.27 -21.32
CA PHE A 5 11.47 8.22 -20.00
C PHE A 5 12.31 9.10 -19.08
N VAL A 6 11.70 10.15 -18.53
CA VAL A 6 12.32 10.94 -17.47
C VAL A 6 12.48 10.03 -16.26
N VAL A 7 13.67 9.98 -15.67
CA VAL A 7 13.98 9.13 -14.52
C VAL A 7 14.50 9.95 -13.35
N ARG A 8 14.34 9.43 -12.14
CA ARG A 8 14.83 10.05 -10.90
C ARG A 8 15.70 9.07 -10.13
N LYS A 9 16.84 9.55 -9.62
CA LYS A 9 17.65 8.82 -8.64
C LYS A 9 16.96 8.89 -7.27
N VAL A 10 16.71 7.73 -6.68
CA VAL A 10 16.13 7.58 -5.36
C VAL A 10 17.12 6.82 -4.48
N HIS A 11 17.60 7.46 -3.43
CA HIS A 11 18.43 6.81 -2.43
C HIS A 11 17.53 6.03 -1.48
N LEU A 12 17.79 4.76 -1.24
CA LEU A 12 17.10 3.92 -0.26
C LEU A 12 18.03 3.65 0.92
N GLU A 13 17.67 4.19 2.08
CA GLU A 13 18.28 3.82 3.34
C GLU A 13 18.06 2.34 3.60
N ALA A 14 19.10 1.65 4.06
CA ALA A 14 18.98 0.24 4.41
C ALA A 14 18.34 0.08 5.79
N ARG A 15 17.30 -0.76 5.87
CA ARG A 15 16.81 -1.30 7.15
C ARG A 15 17.61 -2.51 7.61
N ALA A 16 18.18 -3.25 6.65
CA ALA A 16 19.17 -4.31 6.81
C ALA A 16 19.98 -4.43 5.49
N GLY A 17 21.31 -4.51 5.56
CA GLY A 17 22.21 -4.54 4.39
C GLY A 17 22.77 -3.17 3.96
N PRO A 18 23.47 -3.07 2.81
CA PRO A 18 24.00 -1.80 2.32
C PRO A 18 22.91 -0.91 1.72
N ALA A 19 23.05 0.41 1.89
CA ALA A 19 22.19 1.39 1.24
C ALA A 19 22.28 1.24 -0.28
N ARG A 20 21.17 1.44 -0.99
CA ARG A 20 21.11 1.29 -2.45
C ARG A 20 20.50 2.52 -3.10
N THR A 21 21.06 2.92 -4.24
CA THR A 21 20.47 3.98 -5.07
C THR A 21 19.78 3.32 -6.26
N LEU A 22 18.50 3.61 -6.44
CA LEU A 22 17.72 3.15 -7.58
C LEU A 22 17.45 4.29 -8.55
N VAL A 23 17.29 3.95 -9.82
CA VAL A 23 16.78 4.85 -10.85
C VAL A 23 15.37 4.38 -11.18
N VAL A 24 14.40 5.25 -10.96
CA VAL A 24 12.97 4.94 -11.18
C VAL A 24 12.36 5.91 -12.20
N PRO A 25 11.34 5.49 -12.96
CA PRO A 25 10.61 6.39 -13.86
C PRO A 25 9.93 7.52 -13.07
N ALA A 26 10.01 8.73 -13.61
CA ALA A 26 9.14 9.83 -13.23
C ALA A 26 7.78 9.62 -13.90
N VAL A 27 6.72 9.51 -13.09
CA VAL A 27 5.39 9.09 -13.52
C VAL A 27 4.53 10.31 -13.80
N PRO A 28 3.99 10.46 -15.03
CA PRO A 28 3.00 11.49 -15.35
C PRO A 28 1.68 11.27 -14.59
N LEU A 29 0.93 12.35 -14.33
CA LEU A 29 -0.31 12.34 -13.54
C LEU A 29 -1.31 11.22 -13.92
N PRO A 30 -1.60 10.96 -15.23
CA PRO A 30 -2.58 9.94 -15.61
C PRO A 30 -2.22 8.51 -15.19
N PHE A 31 -0.94 8.24 -14.91
CA PHE A 31 -0.45 6.90 -14.58
C PHE A 31 -0.27 6.67 -13.08
N ILE A 32 -0.45 7.70 -12.23
CA ILE A 32 -0.27 7.60 -10.79
C ILE A 32 -1.19 6.54 -10.18
N GLU A 33 -2.47 6.54 -10.53
CA GLU A 33 -3.43 5.56 -9.99
C GLU A 33 -3.06 4.12 -10.36
N THR A 34 -2.54 3.91 -11.57
CA THR A 34 -2.07 2.58 -12.02
C THR A 34 -0.91 2.09 -11.16
N VAL A 35 0.05 2.97 -10.86
CA VAL A 35 1.18 2.65 -9.98
C VAL A 35 0.71 2.40 -8.55
N LEU A 36 -0.21 3.20 -8.02
CA LEU A 36 -0.77 3.03 -6.69
C LEU A 36 -1.49 1.67 -6.57
N ARG A 37 -2.34 1.34 -7.55
CA ARG A 37 -3.03 0.04 -7.62
C ARG A 37 -2.04 -1.13 -7.67
N TYR A 38 -1.04 -1.08 -8.54
CA TYR A 38 0.00 -2.12 -8.64
C TYR A 38 0.80 -2.28 -7.33
N CYS A 39 1.09 -1.16 -6.66
CA CYS A 39 1.87 -1.18 -5.42
C CYS A 39 1.05 -1.65 -4.21
N HIS A 40 -0.26 -1.49 -4.24
CA HIS A 40 -1.17 -1.81 -3.15
C HIS A 40 -1.83 -3.20 -3.28
N SER A 41 -2.16 -3.62 -4.50
CA SER A 41 -3.01 -4.79 -4.79
C SER A 41 -2.24 -6.04 -5.26
N ASP A 42 -0.93 -6.10 -5.03
CA ASP A 42 -0.14 -7.29 -5.35
C ASP A 42 -0.52 -8.47 -4.45
N ILE A 43 -0.69 -9.65 -5.04
CA ILE A 43 -1.07 -10.91 -4.38
C ILE A 43 -0.21 -11.19 -3.13
N PHE A 44 1.07 -10.82 -3.17
CA PHE A 44 2.00 -11.00 -2.04
C PHE A 44 2.09 -9.80 -1.09
N SER A 45 1.42 -8.68 -1.41
CA SER A 45 1.42 -7.44 -0.61
C SER A 45 0.02 -7.02 -0.14
N ALA A 46 -0.93 -7.97 -0.14
CA ALA A 46 -2.34 -7.84 0.24
C ALA A 46 -2.57 -6.82 1.35
N HIS A 47 -2.93 -5.58 0.96
CA HIS A 47 -3.44 -4.56 1.86
C HIS A 47 -2.58 -4.33 3.13
N LEU A 48 -1.26 -4.49 3.02
CA LEU A 48 -0.31 -4.38 4.15
C LEU A 48 -0.13 -2.94 4.69
N GLY A 49 -1.06 -2.05 4.35
CA GLY A 49 -1.12 -0.68 4.82
C GLY A 49 -0.11 0.26 4.17
N LYS A 50 -0.04 1.45 4.77
CA LYS A 50 0.62 2.63 4.19
C LYS A 50 2.12 2.42 4.01
N THR A 51 2.78 1.85 5.01
CA THR A 51 4.25 1.72 5.05
C THR A 51 4.77 0.80 3.94
N LYS A 52 4.13 -0.35 3.73
CA LYS A 52 4.55 -1.31 2.70
C LYS A 52 4.27 -0.78 1.29
N THR A 53 3.11 -0.16 1.10
CA THR A 53 2.76 0.49 -0.17
C THR A 53 3.75 1.60 -0.51
N ALA A 54 4.10 2.45 0.47
CA ALA A 54 5.08 3.53 0.28
C ALA A 54 6.48 3.00 -0.04
N ASP A 55 6.92 1.93 0.64
CA ASP A 55 8.19 1.28 0.35
C ASP A 55 8.23 0.70 -1.07
N LYS A 56 7.11 0.18 -1.58
CA LYS A 56 7.01 -0.35 -2.94
C LYS A 56 7.01 0.77 -3.97
N VAL A 57 6.22 1.83 -3.77
CA VAL A 57 6.21 3.00 -4.66
C VAL A 57 7.61 3.59 -4.80
N ARG A 58 8.31 3.83 -3.68
CA ARG A 58 9.68 4.40 -3.66
C ARG A 58 10.70 3.57 -4.46
N ARG A 59 10.45 2.27 -4.64
CA ARG A 59 11.33 1.36 -5.39
C ARG A 59 11.03 1.30 -6.89
N HIS A 60 9.83 1.70 -7.31
CA HIS A 60 9.35 1.49 -8.69
C HIS A 60 9.03 2.78 -9.43
N ALA A 61 8.79 3.90 -8.73
CA ALA A 61 8.29 5.12 -9.35
C ALA A 61 8.61 6.38 -8.53
N TYR A 62 8.54 7.52 -9.19
CA TYR A 62 8.61 8.84 -8.56
C TYR A 62 7.61 9.81 -9.19
N TRP A 63 6.97 10.65 -8.37
CA TRP A 63 6.26 11.86 -8.79
C TRP A 63 6.25 12.87 -7.63
N HIS A 64 5.92 14.12 -7.90
CA HIS A 64 5.77 15.12 -6.84
C HIS A 64 4.58 14.75 -5.94
N GLY A 65 4.75 14.76 -4.62
CA GLY A 65 3.67 14.45 -3.68
C GLY A 65 3.42 12.96 -3.40
N TRP A 66 4.19 12.03 -4.01
CA TRP A 66 3.92 10.58 -3.96
C TRP A 66 3.66 9.98 -2.58
N LYS A 67 4.30 10.48 -1.52
CA LYS A 67 4.06 10.00 -0.15
C LYS A 67 2.65 10.33 0.33
N LYS A 68 2.15 11.53 0.04
CA LYS A 68 0.80 11.98 0.41
C LYS A 68 -0.22 11.13 -0.32
N ASP A 69 -0.05 10.96 -1.62
CA ASP A 69 -0.99 10.20 -2.47
C ASP A 69 -1.08 8.74 -2.04
N VAL A 70 0.06 8.12 -1.65
CA VAL A 70 0.04 6.77 -1.07
C VAL A 70 -0.78 6.71 0.23
N ILE A 71 -0.62 7.70 1.12
CA ILE A 71 -1.35 7.73 2.39
C ILE A 71 -2.85 7.89 2.15
N GLU A 72 -3.25 8.76 1.23
CA GLU A 72 -4.64 9.03 0.85
C GLU A 72 -5.28 7.81 0.18
N TYR A 73 -4.61 7.25 -0.84
CA TYR A 73 -5.06 6.04 -1.53
C TYR A 73 -5.29 4.84 -0.60
N VAL A 74 -4.36 4.60 0.34
CA VAL A 74 -4.50 3.50 1.31
C VAL A 74 -5.53 3.80 2.38
N ARG A 75 -5.78 5.07 2.73
CA ARG A 75 -6.86 5.46 3.66
C ARG A 75 -8.24 5.19 3.07
N GLU A 76 -8.41 5.40 1.78
CA GLU A 76 -9.66 5.15 1.05
C GLU A 76 -9.92 3.67 0.80
N CYS A 77 -8.91 2.81 0.96
CA CYS A 77 -9.09 1.38 0.85
C CYS A 77 -10.02 0.86 1.96
N SER A 78 -11.11 0.21 1.58
CA SER A 78 -12.05 -0.42 2.51
C SER A 78 -11.43 -1.49 3.42
N ILE A 79 -10.35 -2.13 2.98
CA ILE A 79 -9.64 -3.18 3.72
C ILE A 79 -8.57 -2.58 4.65
N CYS A 80 -7.78 -1.60 4.18
CA CYS A 80 -6.71 -0.97 4.99
C CYS A 80 -7.19 0.18 5.88
N GLY A 81 -8.25 0.87 5.48
CA GLY A 81 -8.87 2.00 6.17
C GLY A 81 -9.86 1.58 7.26
N GLY A 82 -10.12 0.27 7.38
CA GLY A 82 -10.93 -0.29 8.45
C GLY A 82 -10.34 0.02 9.82
N VAL A 83 -10.95 0.98 10.51
CA VAL A 83 -10.72 1.25 11.94
C VAL A 83 -10.97 -0.05 12.69
N GLY A 84 -9.97 -0.53 13.43
CA GLY A 84 -10.11 -1.63 14.38
C GLY A 84 -11.09 -1.26 15.49
N THR A 85 -12.38 -1.36 15.21
CA THR A 85 -13.43 -1.33 16.23
C THR A 85 -13.77 -2.76 16.59
N ILE A 86 -13.18 -3.24 17.68
CA ILE A 86 -13.80 -4.31 18.47
C ILE A 86 -14.95 -3.64 19.23
N GLY A 87 -16.11 -3.55 18.57
CA GLY A 87 -17.44 -3.46 19.18
C GLY A 87 -18.01 -2.06 19.51
N PRO A 88 -19.32 -2.00 19.86
CA PRO A 88 -20.28 -3.10 19.89
C PRO A 88 -21.02 -3.22 18.55
N LEU A 89 -21.14 -4.43 18.02
CA LEU A 89 -22.04 -4.68 16.88
C LEU A 89 -23.46 -4.42 17.35
N VAL A 90 -24.19 -3.58 16.61
CA VAL A 90 -25.61 -3.30 16.85
C VAL A 90 -26.35 -4.64 16.88
N VAL A 91 -27.06 -4.92 17.98
CA VAL A 91 -27.87 -6.14 18.10
C VAL A 91 -28.93 -6.10 17.01
N THR A 92 -28.85 -7.03 16.05
CA THR A 92 -29.92 -7.19 15.06
C THR A 92 -31.22 -7.60 15.78
N PRO A 93 -32.41 -7.31 15.23
CA PRO A 93 -33.70 -7.73 15.81
C PRO A 93 -33.84 -9.24 16.07
N ARG A 94 -32.90 -10.07 15.57
CA ARG A 94 -32.82 -11.52 15.77
C ARG A 94 -31.76 -11.96 16.81
N GLY A 95 -31.08 -11.03 17.49
CA GLY A 95 -30.20 -11.32 18.63
C GLY A 95 -28.74 -11.66 18.32
N ASN A 96 -28.28 -11.57 17.07
CA ASN A 96 -26.90 -11.93 16.73
C ASN A 96 -25.90 -10.82 17.11
N LYS A 97 -24.86 -11.15 17.89
CA LYS A 97 -23.88 -10.21 18.47
C LYS A 97 -22.44 -10.34 17.96
N TYR A 98 -22.15 -11.29 17.08
CA TYR A 98 -20.79 -11.53 16.57
C TYR A 98 -20.80 -12.03 15.12
N ILE A 99 -19.84 -11.57 14.32
CA ILE A 99 -19.49 -12.18 13.02
C ILE A 99 -18.25 -13.04 13.28
N LEU A 100 -18.32 -14.33 12.95
CA LEU A 100 -17.22 -15.29 13.09
C LEU A 100 -16.08 -14.90 12.14
N LEU A 101 -14.90 -14.64 12.70
CA LEU A 101 -13.65 -14.55 11.96
C LEU A 101 -12.87 -15.85 12.16
N PHE A 102 -12.62 -16.58 11.08
CA PHE A 102 -11.64 -17.66 11.07
C PHE A 102 -10.25 -17.06 10.90
N VAL A 103 -9.44 -17.11 11.96
CA VAL A 103 -8.00 -16.86 11.88
C VAL A 103 -7.33 -18.22 11.86
N ASP A 104 -6.72 -18.59 10.74
CA ASP A 104 -5.91 -19.78 10.66
C ASP A 104 -4.59 -19.52 11.41
N TYR A 105 -4.51 -20.04 12.63
CA TYR A 105 -3.28 -20.13 13.40
C TYR A 105 -2.57 -21.41 12.96
N PHE A 106 -1.70 -21.33 11.95
CA PHE A 106 -0.62 -22.31 11.83
C PHE A 106 0.35 -22.08 12.99
N THR A 107 0.03 -22.78 14.09
CA THR A 107 0.90 -23.12 15.20
C THR A 107 2.13 -23.89 14.72
N ARG A 108 3.21 -23.68 15.45
CA ARG A 108 4.50 -24.38 15.43
C ARG A 108 4.37 -25.89 15.56
#